data_AF-A0A946V022-F1
#
_entry.id   AF-A0A946V022-F1
#
_cell.length_a   1.000
_cell.length_b   1.000
_cell.length_c   1.000
_cell.angle_alpha   90.00
_cell.angle_beta   90.00
_cell.angle_gamma   90.00
#
_symmetry.space_group_name_H-M   'P 1'
#
loop_
_entity.id
_entity.type
_entity.pdbx_description
1 polymer ?
#
loop_
_entity_poly.entity_id
_entity_poly.type
_entity_poly.pdbx_seq_one_letter_code
_entity_poly.pdbx_strand_id
1 'polypeptide(L)'
;MDVEAYKQIIADIPRTLLDRDTAPGAEPEDLFQLDIPALIVPGKDVAHATSAARYLEECLPKSEYWDILPDDQTEQNAPARLIEFLERHS
;
A
#
# COMPACT_ATOMS: atom_id res chain seq x y z
N MET A 1 23.47 10.14 29.24
CA MET A 1 22.69 9.75 28.05
C MET A 1 23.05 10.74 26.97
N ASP A 2 23.57 10.27 25.84
CA ASP A 2 23.94 11.14 24.72
C ASP A 2 22.67 11.51 23.95
N VAL A 3 22.26 12.77 24.07
CA VAL A 3 21.02 13.29 23.50
C VAL A 3 21.07 13.31 21.97
N GLU A 4 22.24 13.51 21.39
CA GLU A 4 22.40 13.58 19.93
C GLU A 4 22.46 12.18 19.33
N ALA A 5 23.10 11.24 20.00
CA ALA A 5 22.97 9.83 19.63
C ALA A 5 21.51 9.36 19.72
N TYR A 6 20.77 9.78 20.76
CA TYR A 6 19.35 9.43 20.91
C TYR A 6 18.49 10.01 19.79
N LYS A 7 18.64 11.30 19.47
CA LYS A 7 17.90 11.93 18.35
C LYS A 7 18.22 11.26 17.01
N GLN A 8 19.48 10.90 16.78
CA GLN A 8 19.89 10.23 15.55
C GLN A 8 19.22 8.85 15.42
N ILE A 9 19.21 8.06 16.50
CA ILE A 9 18.50 6.77 16.52
C ILE A 9 17.01 6.98 16.20
N ILE A 10 16.34 7.93 16.83
CA ILE A 10 14.92 8.21 16.57
C ILE A 10 14.68 8.62 15.11
N ALA A 11 15.57 9.43 14.52
CA ALA A 11 15.46 9.86 13.12
C ALA A 11 15.71 8.72 12.12
N ASP A 12 16.51 7.72 12.48
CA ASP A 12 16.88 6.61 11.60
C ASP A 12 15.92 5.41 11.69
N ILE A 13 15.16 5.26 12.78
CA ILE A 13 14.15 4.20 12.95
C ILE A 13 13.20 4.05 11.76
N PRO A 14 12.53 5.11 11.26
CA PRO A 14 11.57 4.94 10.17
C PRO A 14 12.22 4.33 8.93
N ARG A 15 13.42 4.79 8.56
CA ARG A 15 14.15 4.37 7.35
C ARG A 15 14.84 3.00 7.44
N THR A 16 15.08 2.50 8.65
CA THR A 16 15.91 1.30 8.86
C THR A 16 15.13 0.12 9.41
N LEU A 17 14.06 0.38 10.18
CA LEU A 17 13.28 -0.67 10.84
C LEU A 17 11.84 -0.76 10.33
N LEU A 18 11.28 0.32 9.78
CA LEU A 18 9.86 0.38 9.40
C LEU A 18 9.62 0.53 7.89
N ASP A 19 10.63 0.99 7.15
CA ASP A 19 10.47 1.53 5.80
C ASP A 19 10.11 0.52 4.71
N ARG A 20 10.43 -0.77 4.89
CA ARG A 20 10.48 -1.71 3.76
C ARG A 20 9.96 -3.12 4.03
N ASP A 21 9.40 -3.36 5.20
CA ASP A 21 8.98 -4.71 5.56
C ASP A 21 7.61 -5.08 4.96
N THR A 22 6.89 -4.10 4.38
CA THR A 22 5.48 -4.27 4.02
C THR A 22 5.19 -4.26 2.52
N ALA A 23 5.83 -3.42 1.69
CA ALA A 23 5.70 -3.46 0.23
C ALA A 23 6.97 -2.93 -0.48
N PRO A 24 7.50 -3.59 -1.52
CA PRO A 24 8.62 -3.07 -2.29
C PRO A 24 8.16 -1.97 -3.26
N GLY A 25 8.93 -0.89 -3.43
CA GLY A 25 8.63 0.11 -4.46
C GLY A 25 9.03 1.53 -4.09
N ALA A 26 8.17 2.49 -4.47
CA ALA A 26 8.33 3.91 -4.20
C ALA A 26 8.20 4.20 -2.69
N GLU A 27 8.88 5.24 -2.23
CA GLU A 27 8.82 5.68 -0.84
C GLU A 27 7.42 6.25 -0.52
N PRO A 28 6.91 6.12 0.72
CA PRO A 28 5.56 6.56 1.07
C PRO A 28 5.33 8.05 0.79
N GLU A 29 6.35 8.91 0.97
CA GLU A 29 6.25 10.33 0.66
C GLU A 29 5.94 10.59 -0.82
N ASP A 30 6.50 9.77 -1.72
CA ASP A 30 6.22 9.86 -3.15
C ASP A 30 4.79 9.39 -3.46
N LEU A 31 4.33 8.32 -2.79
CA LEU A 31 2.96 7.81 -2.92
C LEU A 31 1.92 8.82 -2.44
N PHE A 32 2.19 9.55 -1.35
CA PHE A 32 1.30 10.58 -0.84
C PHE A 32 1.11 11.77 -1.80
N GLN A 33 2.05 12.01 -2.72
CA GLN A 33 1.90 13.04 -3.75
C GLN A 33 0.99 12.62 -4.91
N LEU A 34 0.61 11.34 -5.00
CA LEU A 34 -0.23 10.85 -6.09
C LEU A 34 -1.67 11.34 -5.89
N ASP A 35 -2.13 12.14 -6.85
CA ASP A 35 -3.50 12.67 -6.88
C ASP A 35 -4.44 11.92 -7.84
N ILE A 36 -4.03 10.72 -8.25
CA ILE A 36 -4.78 9.86 -9.16
C ILE A 36 -5.55 8.77 -8.40
N PRO A 37 -6.74 8.36 -8.86
CA PRO A 37 -7.42 7.19 -8.34
C PRO A 37 -6.58 5.92 -8.51
N ALA A 38 -6.58 5.05 -7.51
CA ALA A 38 -5.88 3.76 -7.55
C ALA A 38 -6.77 2.65 -6.98
N LEU A 39 -6.77 1.47 -7.60
CA LEU A 39 -7.44 0.28 -7.08
C LEU A 39 -6.39 -0.65 -6.47
N ILE A 40 -6.54 -0.97 -5.18
CA ILE A 40 -5.64 -1.89 -4.48
C ILE A 40 -6.29 -3.26 -4.41
N VAL A 41 -5.58 -4.27 -4.92
CA VAL A 41 -6.01 -5.67 -4.93
C VAL A 41 -5.01 -6.51 -4.13
N PRO A 42 -5.43 -7.15 -3.02
CA PRO A 42 -4.51 -7.96 -2.21
C PRO A 42 -4.09 -9.23 -2.96
N GLY A 43 -2.82 -9.62 -2.83
CA GLY A 43 -2.27 -10.84 -3.43
C GLY A 43 -2.12 -11.98 -2.42
N LYS A 44 -1.78 -13.18 -2.93
CA LYS A 44 -1.59 -14.39 -2.11
C LYS A 44 -0.14 -14.65 -1.70
N ASP A 45 0.82 -13.92 -2.26
CA ASP A 45 2.24 -14.14 -1.98
C ASP A 45 2.77 -13.22 -0.86
N VAL A 46 3.97 -13.55 -0.36
CA VAL A 46 4.60 -12.86 0.77
C VAL A 46 4.89 -11.37 0.48
N ALA A 47 5.07 -11.00 -0.80
CA ALA A 47 5.33 -9.62 -1.21
C ALA A 47 4.05 -8.80 -1.46
N HIS A 48 2.92 -9.47 -1.67
CA HIS A 48 1.60 -8.87 -1.92
C HIS A 48 0.59 -9.21 -0.82
N ALA A 49 1.07 -9.56 0.38
CA ALA A 49 0.23 -9.93 1.51
C ALA A 49 -0.78 -8.82 1.85
N THR A 50 -1.84 -9.17 2.60
CA THR A 50 -2.86 -8.21 3.05
C THR A 50 -2.25 -6.99 3.75
N SER A 51 -1.15 -7.14 4.48
CA SER A 51 -0.42 -6.02 5.10
C SER A 51 0.17 -5.06 4.07
N ALA A 52 0.75 -5.56 2.97
CA ALA A 52 1.25 -4.76 1.84
C ALA A 52 0.14 -3.90 1.24
N ALA A 53 -1.02 -4.51 1.05
CA ALA A 53 -2.17 -3.84 0.47
C ALA A 53 -2.76 -2.77 1.42
N ARG A 54 -2.77 -3.02 2.74
CA ARG A 54 -3.16 -2.00 3.74
C ARG A 54 -2.18 -0.84 3.83
N TYR A 55 -0.87 -1.10 3.75
CA TYR A 55 0.12 -0.04 3.70
C TYR A 55 -0.07 0.89 2.49
N LEU A 56 -0.34 0.33 1.30
CA LEU A 56 -0.63 1.13 0.12
C LEU A 56 -1.92 1.94 0.26
N GLU A 57 -2.94 1.40 0.94
CA GLU A 57 -4.20 2.11 1.22
C GLU A 57 -3.94 3.35 2.09
N GLU A 58 -3.06 3.23 3.08
CA GLU A 58 -2.66 4.34 3.95
C GLU A 58 -1.84 5.41 3.21
N CYS A 59 -1.02 5.00 2.23
CA CYS A 59 -0.13 5.91 1.50
C CYS A 59 -0.78 6.57 0.28
N LEU A 60 -1.88 6.02 -0.25
CA LEU A 60 -2.58 6.50 -1.46
C LEU A 60 -3.91 7.17 -1.09
N PRO A 61 -3.98 8.51 -0.99
CA PRO A 61 -5.14 9.21 -0.44
C PRO A 61 -6.46 9.01 -1.19
N LYS A 62 -6.37 8.68 -2.49
CA LYS A 62 -7.52 8.45 -3.39
C LYS A 62 -7.69 6.97 -3.76
N SER A 63 -7.09 6.06 -3.00
CA SER A 63 -7.20 4.64 -3.28
C SER A 63 -8.56 4.06 -2.90
N GLU A 64 -8.96 3.02 -3.64
CA GLU A 64 -10.04 2.12 -3.27
C GLU A 64 -9.41 0.76 -2.92
N TYR A 65 -9.60 0.30 -1.68
CA TYR A 65 -9.18 -1.03 -1.27
C TYR A 65 -10.27 -2.06 -1.55
N TRP A 66 -9.95 -3.10 -2.31
CA TRP A 66 -10.87 -4.22 -2.53
C TRP A 66 -10.68 -5.29 -1.45
N ASP A 67 -11.52 -5.24 -0.41
CA ASP A 67 -11.47 -6.17 0.72
C ASP A 67 -12.04 -7.54 0.36
N ILE A 68 -11.26 -8.31 -0.39
CA ILE A 68 -11.55 -9.70 -0.77
C ILE A 68 -10.33 -10.57 -0.50
N LEU A 69 -10.55 -11.81 -0.07
CA LEU A 69 -9.45 -12.76 0.06
C LEU A 69 -8.91 -13.14 -1.33
N PRO A 70 -7.60 -13.36 -1.49
CA PRO A 70 -7.02 -13.77 -2.78
C PRO A 70 -7.68 -15.02 -3.37
N ASP A 71 -8.13 -15.95 -2.53
CA ASP A 71 -8.80 -17.18 -2.97
C ASP A 71 -10.25 -16.95 -3.46
N ASP A 72 -10.85 -15.82 -3.09
CA ASP A 72 -12.19 -15.42 -3.51
C ASP A 72 -12.15 -14.51 -4.76
N GLN A 73 -10.96 -14.18 -5.27
CA GLN A 73 -10.80 -13.44 -6.52
C GLN A 73 -11.00 -14.39 -7.70
N THR A 74 -12.12 -14.26 -8.41
CA THR A 74 -12.51 -15.15 -9.50
C THR A 74 -12.66 -14.40 -10.82
N GLU A 75 -12.69 -15.15 -11.92
CA GLU A 75 -12.98 -14.62 -13.25
C GLU A 75 -14.36 -13.93 -13.34
N GLN A 76 -15.28 -14.26 -12.43
CA GLN A 76 -16.61 -13.65 -12.40
C GLN A 76 -16.65 -12.29 -11.69
N ASN A 77 -15.76 -12.04 -10.71
CA ASN A 77 -15.82 -10.83 -9.88
C ASN A 77 -14.68 -9.84 -10.15
N ALA A 78 -13.45 -10.30 -10.39
CA ALA A 78 -12.30 -9.42 -10.54
C ALA A 78 -12.38 -8.52 -11.79
N PRO A 79 -12.78 -9.02 -12.98
CA PRO A 79 -12.95 -8.17 -14.14
C PRO A 79 -14.08 -7.14 -13.95
N ALA A 80 -15.20 -7.56 -13.33
CA ALA A 80 -16.34 -6.68 -13.08
C ALA A 80 -15.94 -5.52 -12.15
N ARG A 81 -15.20 -5.82 -11.08
CA ARG A 81 -14.69 -4.80 -10.14
C ARG A 81 -13.73 -3.83 -10.81
N LEU A 82 -12.83 -4.32 -11.66
CA LEU A 82 -11.90 -3.47 -12.41
C LEU A 82 -12.64 -2.54 -13.37
N ILE A 83 -13.62 -3.05 -14.11
CA ILE A 83 -14.44 -2.24 -15.03
C ILE A 83 -15.22 -1.17 -14.25
N GLU A 84 -15.85 -1.52 -13.13
CA GLU A 84 -16.57 -0.56 -12.27
C GLU A 84 -15.64 0.58 -11.81
N PHE A 85 -14.42 0.24 -11.39
CA PHE A 85 -13.43 1.25 -11.01
C PHE A 85 -13.08 2.16 -12.19
N LEU A 86 -12.80 1.59 -13.37
CA LEU A 86 -12.48 2.36 -14.56
C LEU A 86 -13.63 3.30 -14.96
N GLU A 87 -14.88 2.83 -14.97
CA GLU A 87 -16.06 3.64 -15.31
C GLU A 87 -16.30 4.79 -14.33
N ARG A 88 -15.95 4.61 -13.03
CA ARG A 88 -16.11 5.66 -12.02
C ARG A 88 -15.08 6.78 -12.15
N HIS A 89 -13.90 6.49 -12.70
CA HIS A 89 -12.74 7.38 -12.72
C HIS A 89 -12.23 7.74 -14.12
N SER A 90 -12.93 7.30 -15.18
CA SER A 90 -12.68 7.64 -16.59
C SER A 90 -13.25 9.00 -17.02
#